data_AF-A0AAV2MPA0-F1
#
_entry.id   AF-A0AAV2MPA0-F1
#
_cell.length_a   1.000
_cell.length_b   1.000
_cell.length_c   1.000
_cell.angle_alpha   90.00
_cell.angle_beta   90.00
_cell.angle_gamma   90.00
#
_symmetry.space_group_name_H-M   'P 1'
#
loop_
_entity.id
_entity.type
_entity.pdbx_description
1 polymer ?
#
loop_
_entity_poly.entity_id
_entity_poly.type
_entity_poly.pdbx_seq_one_letter_code
_entity_poly.pdbx_strand_id
1 'polypeptide(L)'
;MSEVYLLDFGASRGFDKSFTDAYIEVIKAAADQDRDRVLLKSREMRFLTGFETKSMERAHVDAVMILGEAFSSSAPFDFGAQSTTERIHRLIPTMLHQRLTPPPEETYSLHRKMGGAFLICAKLRAKIQCKDMFQSTYRDYWGPV
;
A
#
# COMPACT_ATOMS: atom_id res chain seq x y z
N MET A 1 -12.81 -27.64 -10.11
CA MET A 1 -12.02 -26.68 -9.32
C MET A 1 -10.96 -26.12 -10.24
N SER A 2 -10.84 -24.80 -10.33
CA SER A 2 -9.73 -24.18 -11.06
C SER A 2 -8.61 -23.93 -10.07
N GLU A 3 -7.47 -24.59 -10.27
CA GLU A 3 -6.28 -24.40 -9.45
C GLU A 3 -5.34 -23.38 -10.11
N VAL A 4 -4.62 -22.62 -9.31
CA VAL A 4 -3.57 -21.70 -9.76
C VAL A 4 -2.23 -22.26 -9.31
N TYR A 5 -1.35 -22.58 -10.26
CA TYR A 5 0.00 -23.05 -9.97
C TYR A 5 0.99 -21.87 -9.98
N LEU A 6 1.69 -21.67 -8.86
CA LEU A 6 2.75 -20.66 -8.73
C LEU A 6 4.10 -21.32 -9.03
N LEU A 7 4.77 -20.87 -10.09
CA LEU A 7 5.99 -21.51 -10.61
C LEU A 7 7.27 -20.69 -10.36
N ASP A 8 7.16 -19.37 -10.21
CA ASP A 8 8.30 -18.47 -10.06
C ASP A 8 8.37 -17.87 -8.65
N PHE A 9 9.48 -18.16 -7.96
CA PHE A 9 9.81 -17.65 -6.63
C PHE A 9 11.18 -16.93 -6.60
N GLY A 10 11.77 -16.63 -7.76
CA GLY A 10 13.14 -16.10 -7.88
C GLY A 10 13.34 -14.70 -7.28
N ALA A 11 12.26 -13.95 -7.06
CA ALA A 11 12.27 -12.62 -6.43
C ALA A 11 11.78 -12.63 -4.96
N SER A 12 11.71 -13.81 -4.32
CA SER A 12 11.28 -13.92 -2.92
C SER A 12 12.27 -13.23 -1.99
N ARG A 13 11.76 -12.52 -0.99
CA ARG A 13 12.58 -11.84 0.03
C ARG A 13 12.00 -12.07 1.41
N GLY A 14 12.87 -12.24 2.39
CA GLY A 14 12.52 -12.11 3.80
C GLY A 14 12.34 -10.64 4.16
N PHE A 15 11.48 -10.36 5.13
CA PHE A 15 11.32 -9.05 5.73
C PHE A 15 11.42 -9.20 7.24
N ASP A 16 12.12 -8.27 7.89
CA ASP A 16 12.16 -8.23 9.34
C ASP A 16 10.77 -7.95 9.91
N LYS A 17 10.47 -8.59 11.05
CA LYS A 17 9.14 -8.47 11.66
C LYS A 17 8.79 -7.01 11.98
N SER A 18 9.75 -6.24 12.48
CA SER A 18 9.58 -4.81 12.78
C SER A 18 9.19 -3.99 11.55
N PHE A 19 9.72 -4.34 10.36
CA PHE A 19 9.35 -3.70 9.11
C PHE A 19 7.90 -4.02 8.74
N THR A 20 7.51 -5.31 8.82
CA THR A 20 6.13 -5.73 8.51
C THR A 20 5.11 -5.20 9.53
N ASP A 21 5.49 -5.09 10.80
CA ASP A 21 4.69 -4.53 11.89
C ASP A 21 4.37 -3.06 11.59
N ALA A 22 5.38 -2.28 11.19
CA ALA A 22 5.16 -0.88 10.84
C ALA A 22 4.38 -0.72 9.53
N TYR A 23 4.64 -1.58 8.54
CA TYR A 23 3.97 -1.52 7.24
C TYR A 23 2.47 -1.78 7.35
N ILE A 24 2.07 -2.82 8.09
CA ILE A 24 0.66 -3.17 8.23
C ILE A 24 -0.12 -2.05 8.96
N GLU A 25 0.54 -1.32 9.87
CA GLU A 25 -0.01 -0.15 10.53
C GLU A 25 -0.24 1.05 9.60
N VAL A 26 0.64 1.27 8.60
CA VAL A 26 0.42 2.29 7.57
C VAL A 26 -0.83 1.96 6.74
N ILE A 27 -0.97 0.70 6.32
CA ILE A 27 -2.14 0.26 5.54
C ILE A 27 -3.41 0.31 6.40
N LYS A 28 -3.33 -0.06 7.68
CA LYS A 28 -4.45 0.03 8.62
C LYS A 28 -4.92 1.46 8.80
N ALA A 29 -3.99 2.40 8.97
CA ALA A 29 -4.31 3.83 9.05
C ALA A 29 -5.02 4.33 7.80
N ALA A 30 -4.56 3.91 6.61
CA ALA A 30 -5.21 4.25 5.34
C ALA A 30 -6.61 3.64 5.22
N ALA A 31 -6.79 2.38 5.64
CA ALA A 31 -8.08 1.69 5.65
C ALA A 31 -9.08 2.35 6.63
N ASP A 32 -8.59 2.90 7.75
CA ASP A 32 -9.37 3.65 8.73
C ASP A 32 -9.61 5.12 8.33
N GLN A 33 -9.06 5.54 7.18
CA GLN A 33 -9.10 6.91 6.68
C GLN A 33 -8.39 7.94 7.58
N ASP A 34 -7.42 7.49 8.38
CA ASP A 34 -6.64 8.31 9.30
C ASP A 34 -5.35 8.82 8.64
N ARG A 35 -5.46 10.00 8.02
CA ARG A 35 -4.37 10.65 7.28
C ARG A 35 -3.19 11.03 8.19
N ASP A 36 -3.46 11.46 9.41
CA ASP A 36 -2.43 11.89 10.34
C ASP A 36 -1.62 10.69 10.84
N ARG A 37 -2.29 9.56 11.11
CA ARG A 37 -1.62 8.31 11.45
C ARG A 37 -0.85 7.74 10.26
N VAL A 38 -1.34 7.87 9.02
CA VAL A 38 -0.55 7.52 7.83
C VAL A 38 0.75 8.31 7.78
N LEU A 39 0.71 9.63 8.00
CA LEU A 39 1.89 10.47 8.01
C LEU A 39 2.86 10.09 9.14
N LEU A 40 2.35 9.91 10.35
CA LEU A 40 3.13 9.50 11.51
C LEU A 40 3.86 8.18 11.26
N LYS A 41 3.12 7.13 10.86
CA LYS A 41 3.70 5.81 10.58
C LYS A 41 4.66 5.80 9.40
N SER A 42 4.39 6.61 8.37
CA SER A 42 5.31 6.76 7.24
C SER A 42 6.65 7.39 7.63
N ARG A 43 6.67 8.27 8.63
CA ARG A 43 7.92 8.83 9.20
C ARG A 43 8.65 7.80 10.07
N GLU A 44 7.93 7.06 10.91
CA GLU A 44 8.51 5.96 11.71
C GLU A 44 9.20 4.91 10.82
N MET A 45 8.58 4.59 9.68
CA MET A 45 9.12 3.70 8.65
C MET A 45 10.23 4.31 7.78
N ARG A 46 10.56 5.59 7.98
CA ARG A 46 11.52 6.35 7.17
C ARG A 46 11.16 6.41 5.67
N PHE A 47 9.88 6.34 5.33
CA PHE A 47 9.40 6.65 3.97
C PHE A 47 9.48 8.14 3.68
N LEU A 48 9.34 8.91 4.75
CA LEU A 48 9.53 10.35 4.86
C LEU A 48 10.55 10.60 5.98
N THR A 49 11.43 11.58 5.78
CA THR A 49 12.42 12.01 6.76
C THR A 49 11.82 12.94 7.83
N GLY A 50 10.67 13.56 7.53
CA GLY A 50 10.03 14.59 8.34
C GLY A 50 10.50 16.01 7.99
N PHE A 51 11.41 16.16 7.04
CA PHE A 51 11.90 17.45 6.55
C PHE A 51 11.38 17.77 5.14
N GLU A 52 10.54 16.90 4.56
CA GLU A 52 9.93 17.10 3.27
C GLU A 52 9.07 18.37 3.21
N THR A 53 8.93 18.92 2.02
CA THR A 53 7.96 20.01 1.82
C THR A 53 6.55 19.50 2.11
N LYS A 54 5.66 20.39 2.58
CA LYS A 54 4.24 20.06 2.78
C LYS A 54 3.57 19.50 1.51
N SER A 55 4.09 19.81 0.32
CA SER A 55 3.60 19.29 -0.95
C SER A 55 3.94 17.80 -1.10
N MET A 56 5.19 17.43 -0.81
CA MET A 56 5.67 16.05 -0.83
C MET A 56 4.97 15.18 0.22
N GLU A 57 4.82 15.68 1.44
CA GLU A 57 4.08 14.96 2.50
C GLU A 57 2.63 14.69 2.09
N ARG A 58 1.95 15.71 1.55
CA ARG A 58 0.58 15.55 1.04
C ARG A 58 0.51 14.54 -0.09
N ALA A 59 1.42 14.61 -1.07
CA ALA A 59 1.46 13.67 -2.18
C ALA A 59 1.68 12.22 -1.72
N HIS A 60 2.57 12.00 -0.74
CA HIS A 60 2.79 10.68 -0.15
C HIS A 60 1.55 10.16 0.56
N VAL A 61 0.96 10.97 1.44
CA VAL A 61 -0.27 10.58 2.17
C VAL A 61 -1.40 10.32 1.20
N ASP A 62 -1.59 11.17 0.18
CA ASP A 62 -2.62 10.97 -0.85
C ASP A 62 -2.43 9.64 -1.59
N ALA A 63 -1.19 9.29 -1.96
CA ALA A 63 -0.91 8.02 -2.62
C ALA A 63 -1.28 6.82 -1.74
N VAL A 64 -0.91 6.85 -0.47
CA VAL A 64 -1.24 5.78 0.49
C VAL A 64 -2.75 5.71 0.73
N MET A 65 -3.44 6.86 0.83
CA MET A 65 -4.88 6.94 1.03
C MET A 65 -5.66 6.40 -0.18
N ILE A 66 -5.22 6.71 -1.40
CA ILE A 66 -5.81 6.17 -2.64
C ILE A 66 -5.74 4.64 -2.64
N LEU A 67 -4.60 4.07 -2.24
CA LEU A 67 -4.45 2.61 -2.14
C LEU A 67 -5.32 2.03 -1.00
N GLY A 68 -5.47 2.79 0.09
CA GLY A 68 -6.32 2.47 1.23
C GLY A 68 -7.82 2.38 0.91
N GLU A 69 -8.29 3.01 -0.17
CA GLU A 69 -9.71 2.97 -0.58
C GLU A 69 -10.21 1.55 -0.83
N ALA A 70 -9.36 0.68 -1.38
CA ALA A 70 -9.70 -0.73 -1.56
C ALA A 70 -10.02 -1.41 -0.22
N PHE A 71 -9.27 -1.06 0.84
CA PHE A 71 -9.40 -1.67 2.16
C PHE A 71 -10.44 -0.98 3.06
N SER A 72 -10.88 0.23 2.72
CA SER A 72 -11.90 0.97 3.50
C SER A 72 -13.33 0.75 3.00
N SER A 73 -13.50 0.43 1.70
CA SER A 73 -14.79 0.24 1.05
C SER A 73 -15.58 -0.95 1.62
N SER A 74 -16.85 -0.71 1.96
CA SER A 74 -17.79 -1.79 2.36
C SER A 74 -18.32 -2.58 1.17
N ALA A 75 -18.23 -2.04 -0.05
CA ALA A 75 -18.62 -2.72 -1.28
C ALA A 75 -17.38 -3.27 -2.01
N PRO A 76 -17.54 -4.27 -2.90
CA PRO A 76 -16.44 -4.78 -3.71
C PRO A 76 -15.73 -3.65 -4.46
N PHE A 77 -14.43 -3.55 -4.28
CA PHE A 77 -13.62 -2.55 -4.96
C PHE A 77 -13.46 -2.95 -6.43
N ASP A 78 -13.82 -2.05 -7.34
CA ASP A 78 -13.72 -2.27 -8.78
C ASP A 78 -12.32 -1.86 -9.29
N PHE A 79 -11.43 -2.84 -9.43
CA PHE A 79 -10.08 -2.60 -9.93
C PHE A 79 -10.08 -2.24 -11.43
N GLY A 80 -11.15 -2.55 -12.16
CA GLY A 80 -11.28 -2.19 -13.58
C GLY A 80 -11.59 -0.70 -13.79
N ALA A 81 -12.01 0.02 -12.74
CA ALA A 81 -12.21 1.45 -12.79
C ALA A 81 -10.86 2.18 -12.89
N GLN A 82 -10.66 2.95 -13.96
CA GLN A 82 -9.35 3.56 -14.29
C GLN A 82 -8.88 4.66 -13.31
N SER A 83 -9.69 5.03 -12.31
CA SER A 83 -9.39 6.16 -11.42
C SER A 83 -8.18 5.95 -10.53
N THR A 84 -7.95 4.74 -10.01
CA THR A 84 -6.90 4.50 -9.01
C THR A 84 -5.50 4.69 -9.60
N THR A 85 -5.21 3.99 -10.69
CA THR A 85 -3.92 4.06 -11.39
C THR A 85 -3.64 5.48 -11.87
N GLU A 86 -4.63 6.14 -12.46
CA GLU A 86 -4.50 7.53 -12.92
C GLU A 86 -4.18 8.49 -11.78
N ARG A 87 -4.91 8.39 -10.65
CA ARG A 87 -4.69 9.25 -9.47
C ARG A 87 -3.30 9.06 -8.88
N ILE A 88 -2.82 7.82 -8.80
CA ILE A 88 -1.44 7.55 -8.35
C ILE A 88 -0.43 8.13 -9.33
N HIS A 89 -0.61 7.94 -10.64
CA HIS A 89 0.32 8.48 -11.65
C HIS A 89 0.46 10.00 -11.58
N ARG A 90 -0.61 10.73 -11.25
CA ARG A 90 -0.58 12.19 -11.08
C ARG A 90 0.30 12.65 -9.91
N LEU A 91 0.52 11.80 -8.90
CA LEU A 91 1.34 12.10 -7.72
C LEU A 91 2.82 11.77 -7.91
N ILE A 92 3.15 10.84 -8.81
CA ILE A 92 4.52 10.37 -9.06
C ILE A 92 5.49 11.53 -9.37
N PRO A 93 5.17 12.50 -10.26
CA PRO A 93 6.09 13.59 -10.56
C PRO A 93 6.49 14.40 -9.33
N THR A 94 5.52 14.76 -8.47
CA THR A 94 5.78 15.46 -7.21
C THR A 94 6.65 14.60 -6.29
N MET A 95 6.33 13.31 -6.16
CA MET A 95 7.08 12.39 -5.32
C MET A 95 8.52 12.17 -5.77
N LEU A 96 8.80 12.21 -7.08
CA LEU A 96 10.14 12.05 -7.62
C LEU A 96 10.98 13.33 -7.51
N HIS A 97 10.38 14.51 -7.72
CA HIS A 97 11.11 15.77 -7.70
C HIS A 97 11.38 16.30 -6.28
N GLN A 98 10.47 16.04 -5.34
CA GLN A 98 10.51 16.66 -4.00
C GLN A 98 10.99 15.71 -2.90
N ARG A 99 11.35 14.47 -3.24
CA ARG A 99 11.89 13.52 -2.25
C ARG A 99 13.29 13.92 -1.83
N LEU A 100 13.53 13.92 -0.52
CA LEU A 100 14.84 14.22 0.03
C LEU A 100 15.78 13.02 0.02
N THR A 101 15.27 11.83 0.31
CA THR A 101 16.06 10.59 0.31
C THR A 101 15.26 9.42 -0.27
N PRO A 102 15.94 8.45 -0.91
CA PRO A 102 15.28 7.20 -1.25
C PRO A 102 14.84 6.45 0.03
N PRO A 103 13.68 5.77 0.01
CA PRO A 103 13.25 4.90 1.09
C PRO A 103 14.13 3.64 1.15
N PRO A 104 14.08 2.87 2.24
CA PRO A 104 14.77 1.59 2.37
C PRO A 104 14.45 0.63 1.22
N GLU A 105 15.40 -0.22 0.83
CA GLU A 105 15.26 -1.15 -0.31
C GLU A 105 14.05 -2.10 -0.17
N GLU A 106 13.77 -2.53 1.05
CA GLU A 106 12.64 -3.39 1.42
C GLU A 106 11.29 -2.75 1.05
N THR A 107 11.18 -1.43 1.25
CA THR A 107 10.00 -0.62 0.89
C THR A 107 9.65 -0.78 -0.58
N TYR A 108 10.66 -0.68 -1.45
CA TYR A 108 10.44 -0.78 -2.89
C TYR A 108 9.92 -2.16 -3.29
N SER A 109 10.40 -3.21 -2.62
CA SER A 109 9.95 -4.57 -2.90
C SER A 109 8.48 -4.76 -2.56
N LEU A 110 8.04 -4.27 -1.39
CA LEU A 110 6.64 -4.41 -0.98
C LEU A 110 5.70 -3.49 -1.78
N HIS A 111 6.09 -2.26 -2.05
CA HIS A 111 5.32 -1.35 -2.91
C HIS A 111 5.13 -1.91 -4.32
N ARG A 112 6.18 -2.49 -4.92
CA ARG A 112 6.08 -3.16 -6.22
C ARG A 112 5.18 -4.39 -6.16
N LYS A 113 5.23 -5.16 -5.07
CA LYS A 113 4.35 -6.33 -4.88
C LYS A 113 2.88 -5.92 -4.82
N MET A 114 2.56 -4.91 -4.02
CA MET A 114 1.19 -4.40 -3.88
C MET A 114 0.69 -3.73 -5.16
N GLY A 115 1.51 -2.86 -5.77
CA GLY A 115 1.20 -2.25 -7.05
C GLY A 115 0.98 -3.28 -8.16
N GLY A 116 1.83 -4.32 -8.23
CA GLY A 116 1.67 -5.42 -9.18
C GLY A 116 0.36 -6.20 -8.98
N ALA A 117 -0.03 -6.45 -7.73
CA ALA A 117 -1.31 -7.08 -7.40
C ALA A 117 -2.51 -6.22 -7.84
N PHE A 118 -2.47 -4.91 -7.59
CA PHE A 118 -3.51 -3.98 -8.05
C PHE A 118 -3.60 -3.94 -9.57
N LEU A 119 -2.46 -3.91 -10.27
CA LEU A 119 -2.42 -3.87 -11.73
C LEU A 119 -2.94 -5.15 -12.38
N ILE A 120 -2.66 -6.33 -11.83
CA ILE A 120 -3.23 -7.58 -12.35
C ILE A 120 -4.74 -7.65 -12.10
N CYS A 121 -5.21 -7.23 -10.92
CA CYS A 121 -6.65 -7.11 -10.64
C CYS A 121 -7.33 -6.14 -11.61
N ALA A 122 -6.69 -5.01 -11.93
CA ALA A 122 -7.19 -4.05 -12.90
C ALA A 122 -7.25 -4.63 -14.32
N LYS A 123 -6.19 -5.33 -14.75
CA LYS A 123 -6.13 -6.00 -16.06
C LYS A 123 -7.24 -7.06 -16.20
N LEU A 124 -7.56 -7.76 -15.12
CA LEU A 124 -8.64 -8.76 -15.07
C LEU A 124 -10.02 -8.14 -14.82
N ARG A 125 -10.12 -6.82 -14.63
CA ARG A 125 -11.36 -6.10 -14.26
C ARG A 125 -12.06 -6.73 -13.05
N ALA A 126 -11.26 -7.15 -12.07
CA ALA A 126 -11.76 -7.84 -10.89
C ALA A 126 -12.54 -6.89 -9.97
N LYS A 127 -13.58 -7.42 -9.33
CA LYS A 127 -14.32 -6.76 -8.24
C LYS A 127 -14.15 -7.59 -6.98
N ILE A 128 -13.44 -7.09 -5.99
CA ILE A 128 -13.04 -7.88 -4.82
C ILE A 128 -13.42 -7.13 -3.53
N GLN A 129 -14.02 -7.85 -2.58
CA GLN A 129 -14.27 -7.34 -1.24
C GLN A 129 -12.96 -7.34 -0.43
N CYS A 130 -12.20 -6.24 -0.51
CA CYS A 130 -10.88 -6.15 0.09
C CYS A 130 -10.88 -5.77 1.58
N LYS A 131 -11.93 -5.08 2.07
CA LYS A 131 -12.03 -4.68 3.48
C LYS A 131 -12.05 -5.87 4.43
N ASP A 132 -12.93 -6.84 4.18
CA ASP A 132 -13.08 -8.00 5.08
C ASP A 132 -11.84 -8.90 5.04
N MET A 133 -11.26 -9.05 3.84
CA MET A 133 -9.99 -9.75 3.65
C MET A 133 -8.88 -9.10 4.48
N PHE A 134 -8.70 -7.78 4.37
CA PHE A 134 -7.69 -7.05 5.12
C PHE A 134 -7.94 -7.09 6.63
N GLN A 135 -9.20 -6.92 7.06
CA GLN A 135 -9.58 -7.01 8.48
C GLN A 135 -9.26 -8.39 9.07
N SER A 136 -9.51 -9.47 8.34
CA SER A 136 -9.11 -10.82 8.76
C SER A 136 -7.59 -10.92 8.89
N THR A 137 -6.86 -10.57 7.82
CA THR A 137 -5.40 -10.62 7.82
C THR A 137 -4.79 -9.80 8.96
N TYR A 138 -5.33 -8.60 9.23
CA TYR A 138 -4.86 -7.74 10.32
C TYR A 138 -5.10 -8.36 11.70
N ARG A 139 -6.27 -8.97 11.92
CA ARG A 139 -6.55 -9.68 13.17
C ARG A 139 -5.65 -10.90 13.34
N ASP A 140 -5.43 -11.67 12.28
CA ASP A 140 -4.60 -12.88 12.33
C ASP A 140 -3.12 -12.50 12.56
N TYR A 141 -2.67 -11.37 12.01
CA TYR A 141 -1.32 -10.86 12.18
C TYR A 141 -0.99 -10.44 13.63
N TRP A 142 -1.95 -9.82 14.33
CA TRP A 142 -1.81 -9.38 15.72
C TRP A 142 -2.44 -10.33 16.74
N GLY A 143 -3.09 -11.38 16.26
CA GLY A 143 -3.76 -12.37 17.09
C GLY A 143 -2.77 -13.28 17.82
N PRO A 144 -3.24 -14.02 18.83
CA PRO A 144 -2.43 -15.07 19.45
C PRO A 144 -2.07 -16.13 18.41
N VAL A 145 -0.78 -16.48 18.36
CA VAL A 145 -0.25 -17.63 17.59
C VAL A 145 -0.70 -18.94 18.22
#